data_AF-A0A9W6TIY2-F1
#
_entry.id   AF-A0A9W6TIY2-F1
#
_cell.length_a   1.000
_cell.length_b   1.000
_cell.length_c   1.000
_cell.angle_alpha   90.00
_cell.angle_beta   90.00
_cell.angle_gamma   90.00
#
_symmetry.space_group_name_H-M   'P 1'
#
loop_
_entity.id
_entity.type
_entity.pdbx_description
1 polymer ?
#
loop_
_entity_poly.entity_id
_entity_poly.type
_entity_poly.pdbx_seq_one_letter_code
_entity_poly.pdbx_strand_id
1 'polypeptide(L)'
;MSKRFKSPNGPFHMQFDGLHAQIKSKHAKTRTVRSLLVSHLFVELWRIIEDDKSFDKTIFNQLSESERDFMAYALKRCKVESREFEKAYNLSIGHHIDRLNMIQSAIKIGNDAPELKTEMKQILDKLYDKGLYITIEKMSFPIMLNINNRVSQHQYRYTFSRPVDLSKFEIGLGSISMYYSWMAITAERGNNKFRIIWPTGTTTQTFTITIPDGTYEMKDLNNYLQWWSIQNNLYLTNSTTGANYYFISVAANPSSYDVQFTMQPYKAVSGYTAAAGALAFSTSGYTPQIQIVDSGTNSFSSIVGLSQGTYPPAQQATLYSVLSDLVPQIDPVSSVIVGVSNLQNPLASNNQVLHSFTSGFGGLITTSQGQGISYCPMQGTTNELLVSFYDDRMLPLKITDPNLCVRLLIRPKKSDIMDF
;
A
#
# COMPACT_ATOMS: atom_id res chain seq x y z
N MET A 1 -2.87 36.08 25.28
CA MET A 1 -3.82 34.99 24.93
C MET A 1 -5.18 35.60 24.60
N SER A 2 -5.54 35.72 23.32
CA SER A 2 -6.87 36.19 22.89
C SER A 2 -7.75 34.98 22.59
N LYS A 3 -8.80 34.75 23.39
CA LYS A 3 -9.79 33.70 23.15
C LYS A 3 -10.70 34.14 22.00
N ARG A 4 -10.53 33.54 20.82
CA ARG A 4 -11.50 33.63 19.72
C ARG A 4 -12.82 32.99 20.16
N PHE A 5 -13.86 33.80 20.33
CA PHE A 5 -15.24 33.32 20.42
C PHE A 5 -15.61 32.64 19.08
N LYS A 6 -15.90 31.34 19.12
CA LYS A 6 -16.50 30.63 17.97
C LYS A 6 -17.97 31.04 17.90
N SER A 7 -18.36 31.71 16.81
CA SER A 7 -19.78 31.97 16.48
C SER A 7 -20.51 30.62 16.37
N PRO A 8 -21.71 30.48 16.97
CA PRO A 8 -22.51 29.25 16.91
C PRO A 8 -22.94 28.89 15.48
N ASN A 9 -23.04 29.89 14.58
CA ASN A 9 -23.45 29.68 13.19
C ASN A 9 -22.23 29.31 12.35
N GLY A 10 -22.37 28.32 11.44
CA GLY A 10 -21.28 27.75 10.63
C GLY A 10 -20.48 28.75 9.77
N PRO A 11 -19.48 28.29 9.00
CA PRO A 11 -18.62 29.17 8.19
C PRO A 11 -19.35 29.85 7.02
N PHE A 12 -20.61 29.51 6.78
CA PHE A 12 -21.45 30.04 5.70
C PHE A 12 -22.70 30.70 6.25
N HIS A 13 -23.29 31.60 5.47
CA HIS A 13 -24.60 32.20 5.73
C HIS A 13 -25.36 32.37 4.41
N MET A 14 -26.69 32.38 4.49
CA MET A 14 -27.56 32.69 3.37
C MET A 14 -27.70 34.21 3.25
N GLN A 15 -27.58 34.73 2.04
CA GLN A 15 -27.88 36.11 1.70
C GLN A 15 -28.95 36.13 0.60
N PHE A 16 -29.96 36.98 0.77
CA PHE A 16 -30.98 37.23 -0.24
C PHE A 16 -30.77 38.61 -0.86
N ASP A 17 -30.78 38.66 -2.18
CA ASP A 17 -30.85 39.90 -2.97
C ASP A 17 -32.13 39.85 -3.81
N GLY A 18 -33.23 40.31 -3.21
CA GLY A 18 -34.58 40.01 -3.68
C GLY A 18 -34.85 38.51 -3.70
N LEU A 19 -35.11 37.97 -4.90
CA LEU A 19 -35.34 36.54 -5.14
C LEU A 19 -34.07 35.76 -5.49
N HIS A 20 -32.89 36.40 -5.49
CA HIS A 20 -31.62 35.70 -5.63
C HIS A 20 -31.10 35.25 -4.27
N ALA A 21 -31.16 33.94 -4.01
CA ALA A 21 -30.58 33.35 -2.81
C ALA A 21 -29.13 32.93 -3.06
N GLN A 22 -28.21 33.34 -2.18
CA GLN A 22 -26.77 33.10 -2.30
C GLN A 22 -26.18 32.59 -0.99
N ILE A 23 -25.43 31.50 -1.03
CA ILE A 23 -24.67 30.99 0.12
C ILE A 23 -23.26 31.58 0.06
N LYS A 24 -22.89 32.38 1.07
CA LYS A 24 -21.60 33.07 1.12
C LYS A 24 -20.74 32.64 2.30
N SER A 25 -19.42 32.63 2.07
CA SER A 25 -18.43 32.37 3.12
C SER A 25 -18.29 33.59 4.02
N LYS A 26 -18.28 33.37 5.34
CA LYS A 26 -18.03 34.43 6.33
C LYS A 26 -16.60 35.01 6.24
N HIS A 27 -15.65 34.21 5.78
CA HIS A 27 -14.22 34.58 5.71
C HIS A 27 -13.79 35.14 4.35
N ALA A 28 -14.63 34.98 3.31
CA ALA A 28 -14.39 35.50 1.97
C ALA A 28 -15.70 36.04 1.40
N LYS A 29 -16.05 37.28 1.80
CA LYS A 29 -17.36 37.91 1.50
C LYS A 29 -17.69 37.99 0.01
N THR A 30 -16.69 37.93 -0.86
CA THR A 30 -16.84 37.94 -2.34
C THR A 30 -17.07 36.55 -2.95
N ARG A 31 -16.89 35.46 -2.19
CA ARG A 31 -17.01 34.09 -2.70
C ARG A 31 -18.40 33.52 -2.45
N THR A 32 -19.21 33.50 -3.51
CA THR A 32 -20.47 32.74 -3.57
C THR A 32 -20.16 31.26 -3.77
N VAL A 33 -20.69 30.42 -2.87
CA VAL A 33 -20.53 28.96 -2.94
C VAL A 33 -21.56 28.35 -3.89
N ARG A 34 -22.79 28.83 -3.80
CA ARG A 34 -23.91 28.44 -4.65
C ARG A 34 -24.97 29.53 -4.62
N SER A 35 -25.66 29.71 -5.73
CA SER A 35 -26.79 30.64 -5.84
C SER A 35 -27.92 30.02 -6.64
N LEU A 36 -29.15 30.45 -6.36
CA LEU A 36 -30.34 30.04 -7.08
C LEU A 36 -31.33 31.21 -7.12
N LEU A 37 -32.04 31.38 -8.23
CA LEU A 37 -33.23 32.22 -8.29
C LEU A 37 -34.39 31.43 -7.64
N VAL A 38 -34.95 31.97 -6.57
CA VAL A 38 -35.96 31.28 -5.74
C VAL A 38 -37.28 32.03 -5.74
N SER A 39 -38.35 31.37 -5.34
CA SER A 39 -39.67 31.97 -5.14
C SER A 39 -39.76 32.76 -3.83
N HIS A 40 -40.82 33.58 -3.70
CA HIS A 40 -41.15 34.24 -2.43
C HIS A 40 -41.39 33.24 -1.30
N LEU A 41 -42.01 32.09 -1.61
CA LEU A 41 -42.28 30.99 -0.68
C LEU A 41 -40.99 30.40 -0.11
N PHE A 42 -39.92 30.31 -0.91
CA PHE A 42 -38.62 29.84 -0.43
C PHE A 42 -38.05 30.80 0.62
N VAL A 43 -38.09 32.11 0.33
CA VAL A 43 -37.55 33.14 1.22
C VAL A 43 -38.34 33.17 2.52
N GLU A 44 -39.66 33.04 2.43
CA GLU A 44 -40.56 32.97 3.58
C GLU A 44 -40.28 31.73 4.44
N LEU A 45 -40.22 30.54 3.83
CA LEU A 45 -39.91 29.31 4.57
C LEU A 45 -38.52 29.34 5.21
N TRP A 46 -37.53 29.93 4.53
CA TRP A 46 -36.19 30.11 5.11
C TRP A 46 -36.23 30.99 6.36
N ARG A 47 -36.96 32.11 6.34
CA ARG A 47 -37.13 33.00 7.51
C ARG A 47 -37.85 32.30 8.65
N ILE A 48 -38.93 31.57 8.36
CA ILE A 48 -39.66 30.77 9.36
C ILE A 48 -38.73 29.76 10.06
N ILE A 49 -37.83 29.12 9.29
CA ILE A 49 -36.87 28.15 9.84
C ILE A 49 -35.73 28.84 10.60
N GLU A 50 -35.17 29.93 10.07
CA GLU A 50 -34.00 30.59 10.66
C GLU A 50 -34.36 31.48 11.85
N ASP A 51 -35.41 32.29 11.73
CA ASP A 51 -35.82 33.29 12.72
C ASP A 51 -36.77 32.68 13.76
N ASP A 52 -37.84 32.01 13.31
CA ASP A 52 -38.90 31.50 14.20
C ASP A 52 -38.64 30.08 14.72
N LYS A 53 -37.59 29.41 14.22
CA LYS A 53 -37.25 28.01 14.55
C LYS A 53 -38.41 27.04 14.36
N SER A 54 -39.31 27.34 13.43
CA SER A 54 -40.49 26.52 13.12
C SER A 54 -40.46 26.05 11.66
N PHE A 55 -41.47 25.30 11.22
CA PHE A 55 -41.55 24.79 9.86
C PHE A 55 -43.00 24.78 9.35
N ASP A 56 -43.23 25.41 8.20
CA ASP A 56 -44.51 25.37 7.51
C ASP A 56 -44.49 24.32 6.38
N LYS A 57 -45.17 23.20 6.63
CA LYS A 57 -45.31 22.10 5.66
C LYS A 57 -46.07 22.50 4.40
N THR A 58 -47.02 23.43 4.51
CA THR A 58 -47.85 23.90 3.39
C THR A 58 -46.98 24.67 2.40
N ILE A 59 -46.14 25.57 2.91
CA ILE A 59 -45.19 26.32 2.09
C ILE A 59 -44.15 25.37 1.47
N PHE A 60 -43.61 24.43 2.27
CA PHE A 60 -42.68 23.41 1.77
C PHE A 60 -43.25 22.61 0.59
N ASN A 61 -44.51 22.20 0.66
CA ASN A 61 -45.16 21.42 -0.39
C ASN A 61 -45.37 22.20 -1.69
N GLN A 62 -45.37 23.53 -1.64
CA GLN A 62 -45.50 24.41 -2.81
C GLN A 62 -44.14 24.75 -3.45
N LEU A 63 -43.03 24.51 -2.76
CA LEU A 63 -41.69 24.69 -3.34
C LEU A 63 -41.44 23.69 -4.47
N SER A 64 -40.73 24.14 -5.50
CA SER A 64 -40.21 23.24 -6.54
C SER A 64 -39.15 22.27 -5.99
N GLU A 65 -38.89 21.18 -6.71
CA GLU A 65 -37.88 20.18 -6.30
C GLU A 65 -36.49 20.82 -6.14
N SER A 66 -36.09 21.67 -7.09
CA SER A 66 -34.80 22.38 -7.07
C SER A 66 -34.66 23.34 -5.88
N GLU A 67 -35.76 23.98 -5.47
CA GLU A 67 -35.82 24.83 -4.29
C GLU A 67 -35.68 24.02 -2.99
N ARG A 68 -36.37 22.88 -2.86
CA ARG A 68 -36.25 22.00 -1.70
C ARG A 68 -34.82 21.48 -1.55
N ASP A 69 -34.21 21.06 -2.66
CA ASP A 69 -32.83 20.56 -2.69
C ASP A 69 -31.82 21.67 -2.34
N PHE A 70 -32.02 22.87 -2.87
CA PHE A 70 -31.19 24.03 -2.54
C PHE A 70 -31.34 24.44 -1.07
N MET A 71 -32.55 24.38 -0.51
CA MET A 71 -32.82 24.66 0.90
C MET A 71 -32.14 23.63 1.81
N ALA A 72 -32.26 22.33 1.51
CA ALA A 72 -31.60 21.27 2.27
C ALA A 72 -30.07 21.45 2.27
N TYR A 73 -29.50 21.76 1.10
CA TYR A 73 -28.07 22.08 0.97
C TYR A 73 -27.69 23.30 1.80
N ALA A 74 -28.50 24.35 1.76
CA ALA A 74 -28.26 25.60 2.48
C ALA A 74 -28.34 25.44 4.00
N LEU A 75 -29.35 24.74 4.52
CA LEU A 75 -29.53 24.46 5.95
C LEU A 75 -28.30 23.70 6.49
N LYS A 76 -27.87 22.65 5.79
CA LYS A 76 -26.67 21.86 6.16
C LYS A 76 -25.39 22.68 6.14
N ARG A 77 -25.19 23.53 5.13
CA ARG A 77 -23.97 24.37 5.00
C ARG A 77 -23.94 25.53 5.99
N CYS A 78 -25.09 26.15 6.26
CA CYS A 78 -25.21 27.24 7.23
C CYS A 78 -25.29 26.74 8.68
N LYS A 79 -25.46 25.43 8.88
CA LYS A 79 -25.70 24.77 10.17
C LYS A 79 -26.98 25.28 10.85
N VAL A 80 -28.04 25.41 10.07
CA VAL A 80 -29.38 25.72 10.57
C VAL A 80 -30.12 24.40 10.73
N GLU A 81 -30.51 24.07 11.96
CA GLU A 81 -31.20 22.83 12.27
C GLU A 81 -32.71 23.00 12.12
N SER A 82 -33.37 22.09 11.39
CA SER A 82 -34.82 21.98 11.34
C SER A 82 -35.22 20.52 11.14
N ARG A 83 -35.58 19.84 12.24
CA ARG A 83 -35.96 18.42 12.23
C ARG A 83 -37.22 18.17 11.40
N GLU A 84 -38.15 19.12 11.40
CA GLU A 84 -39.41 19.02 10.69
C GLU A 84 -39.22 19.17 9.17
N PHE A 85 -38.34 20.10 8.75
CA PHE A 85 -37.89 20.19 7.36
C PHE A 85 -37.19 18.92 6.91
N GLU A 86 -36.22 18.41 7.69
CA GLU A 86 -35.50 17.18 7.35
C GLU A 86 -36.45 15.98 7.21
N LYS A 87 -37.43 15.86 8.10
CA LYS A 87 -38.47 14.82 8.02
C LYS A 87 -39.32 14.95 6.75
N ALA A 88 -39.76 16.16 6.40
CA ALA A 88 -40.56 16.41 5.20
C ALA A 88 -39.75 16.19 3.90
N TYR A 89 -38.49 16.60 3.89
CA TYR A 89 -37.56 16.38 2.79
C TYR A 89 -37.26 14.89 2.59
N ASN A 90 -36.97 14.15 3.66
CA ASN A 90 -36.74 12.72 3.58
C ASN A 90 -37.99 11.93 3.14
N LEU A 91 -39.19 12.37 3.51
CA LEU A 91 -40.44 11.80 2.98
C LEU A 91 -40.58 12.01 1.46
N SER A 92 -40.20 13.19 0.96
CA SER A 92 -40.21 13.45 -0.49
C SER A 92 -39.23 12.57 -1.27
N ILE A 93 -38.09 12.25 -0.65
CA ILE A 93 -37.13 11.26 -1.16
C ILE A 93 -37.71 9.84 -1.13
N GLY A 94 -38.46 9.49 -0.07
CA GLY A 94 -39.09 8.18 0.09
C GLY A 94 -39.96 7.79 -1.10
N HIS A 95 -40.70 8.74 -1.68
CA HIS A 95 -41.50 8.50 -2.89
C HIS A 95 -40.68 8.04 -4.10
N HIS A 96 -39.44 8.53 -4.26
CA HIS A 96 -38.56 8.05 -5.33
C HIS A 96 -38.10 6.60 -5.09
N ILE A 97 -37.86 6.23 -3.83
CA ILE A 97 -37.49 4.86 -3.44
C ILE A 97 -38.67 3.91 -3.65
N ASP A 98 -39.88 4.32 -3.27
CA ASP A 98 -41.10 3.51 -3.47
C ASP A 98 -41.38 3.30 -4.97
N ARG A 99 -41.21 4.35 -5.79
CA ARG A 99 -41.33 4.24 -7.24
C ARG A 99 -40.26 3.33 -7.84
N LEU A 100 -39.02 3.41 -7.35
CA LEU A 100 -37.93 2.53 -7.77
C LEU A 100 -38.25 1.07 -7.44
N ASN A 101 -38.74 0.77 -6.23
CA ASN A 101 -39.14 -0.58 -5.80
C ASN A 101 -40.29 -1.12 -6.66
N MET A 102 -41.24 -0.27 -7.03
CA MET A 102 -42.36 -0.66 -7.89
C MET A 102 -41.91 -0.96 -9.32
N ILE A 103 -41.01 -0.15 -9.89
CA ILE A 103 -40.42 -0.41 -11.22
C ILE A 103 -39.61 -1.71 -11.20
N GLN A 104 -38.78 -1.92 -10.18
CA GLN A 104 -38.01 -3.17 -10.03
C GLN A 104 -38.93 -4.39 -9.91
N SER A 105 -40.05 -4.27 -9.20
CA SER A 105 -41.05 -5.34 -9.10
C SER A 105 -41.73 -5.62 -10.43
N ALA A 106 -42.05 -4.58 -11.21
CA ALA A 106 -42.63 -4.73 -12.56
C ALA A 106 -41.68 -5.42 -13.53
N ILE A 107 -40.39 -5.05 -13.52
CA ILE A 107 -39.36 -5.69 -14.35
C ILE A 107 -39.20 -7.17 -13.97
N LYS A 108 -39.20 -7.51 -12.67
CA LYS A 108 -39.14 -8.90 -12.18
C LYS A 108 -40.31 -9.78 -12.63
N ILE A 109 -41.46 -9.18 -12.92
CA ILE A 109 -42.67 -9.88 -13.40
C ILE A 109 -42.68 -9.99 -14.94
N GLY A 110 -41.64 -9.51 -15.62
CA GLY A 110 -41.45 -9.63 -17.07
C GLY A 110 -41.94 -8.44 -17.89
N ASN A 111 -42.25 -7.30 -17.25
CA ASN A 111 -42.55 -6.06 -17.96
C ASN A 111 -41.24 -5.32 -18.31
N ASP A 112 -40.75 -5.55 -19.53
CA ASP A 112 -39.49 -4.98 -20.02
C ASP A 112 -39.68 -3.73 -20.91
N ALA A 113 -40.69 -2.92 -20.61
CA ALA A 113 -40.92 -1.69 -21.37
C ALA A 113 -39.71 -0.73 -21.28
N PRO A 114 -39.20 -0.21 -22.41
CA PRO A 114 -38.02 0.68 -22.43
C PRO A 114 -38.24 1.98 -21.66
N GLU A 115 -39.50 2.39 -21.50
CA GLU A 115 -39.91 3.54 -20.70
C GLU A 115 -39.62 3.33 -19.21
N LEU A 116 -39.81 2.12 -18.68
CA LEU A 116 -39.55 1.79 -17.27
C LEU A 116 -38.04 1.81 -16.95
N LYS A 117 -37.20 1.34 -17.89
CA LYS A 117 -35.73 1.43 -17.77
C LYS A 117 -35.26 2.89 -17.78
N THR A 118 -35.87 3.71 -18.64
CA THR A 118 -35.58 5.15 -18.72
C THR A 118 -35.99 5.87 -17.43
N GLU A 119 -37.16 5.55 -16.90
CA GLU A 119 -37.65 6.11 -15.63
C GLU A 119 -36.79 5.67 -14.44
N MET A 120 -36.42 4.40 -14.37
CA MET A 120 -35.51 3.87 -13.34
C MET A 120 -34.18 4.62 -13.34
N LYS A 121 -33.60 4.86 -14.53
CA LYS A 121 -32.37 5.64 -14.68
C LYS A 121 -32.53 7.07 -14.16
N GLN A 122 -33.60 7.76 -14.55
CA GLN A 122 -33.87 9.13 -14.07
C GLN A 122 -34.02 9.19 -12.55
N ILE A 123 -34.66 8.21 -11.93
CA ILE A 123 -34.82 8.14 -10.48
C ILE A 123 -33.48 7.88 -9.78
N LEU A 124 -32.67 6.95 -10.31
CA LEU A 124 -31.35 6.63 -9.75
C LEU A 124 -30.38 7.81 -9.85
N ASP A 125 -30.36 8.52 -10.99
CA ASP A 125 -29.53 9.71 -11.18
C ASP A 125 -29.95 10.83 -10.19
N LYS A 126 -31.26 11.03 -9.98
CA LYS A 126 -31.78 11.98 -8.98
C LYS A 126 -31.38 11.62 -7.54
N LEU A 127 -31.42 10.35 -7.17
CA LEU A 127 -31.04 9.91 -5.82
C LEU A 127 -29.53 10.05 -5.60
N TYR A 128 -28.74 9.82 -6.65
CA TYR A 128 -27.30 10.02 -6.65
C TYR A 128 -26.92 11.50 -6.45
N ASP A 129 -27.56 12.42 -7.18
CA ASP A 129 -27.34 13.86 -7.05
C ASP A 129 -27.72 14.40 -5.66
N LYS A 130 -28.66 13.74 -4.98
CA LYS A 130 -29.07 14.04 -3.60
C LYS A 130 -28.12 13.47 -2.54
N GLY A 131 -27.03 12.80 -2.94
CA GLY A 131 -26.03 12.22 -2.03
C GLY A 131 -26.56 11.02 -1.22
N LEU A 132 -27.70 10.46 -1.63
CA LEU A 132 -28.24 9.24 -1.07
C LEU A 132 -27.61 8.07 -1.82
N TYR A 133 -26.62 7.46 -1.19
CA TYR A 133 -26.08 6.19 -1.64
C TYR A 133 -27.16 5.13 -1.41
N ILE A 134 -28.03 4.89 -2.40
CA ILE A 134 -28.63 3.57 -2.50
C ILE A 134 -27.50 2.68 -2.94
N THR A 135 -26.89 2.03 -1.97
CA THR A 135 -26.13 0.82 -2.21
C THR A 135 -27.14 -0.16 -2.79
N ILE A 136 -27.34 -0.16 -4.12
CA ILE A 136 -27.55 -1.43 -4.79
C ILE A 136 -26.31 -2.19 -4.35
N GLU A 137 -26.49 -3.09 -3.40
CA GLU A 137 -25.45 -3.97 -2.91
C GLU A 137 -24.83 -4.55 -4.17
N LYS A 138 -23.66 -4.01 -4.56
CA LYS A 138 -23.00 -4.41 -5.79
C LYS A 138 -22.65 -5.86 -5.54
N MET A 139 -23.46 -6.79 -6.04
CA MET A 139 -23.24 -8.21 -5.85
C MET A 139 -21.86 -8.50 -6.44
N SER A 140 -20.89 -8.64 -5.54
CA SER A 140 -19.53 -8.99 -5.87
C SER A 140 -19.40 -10.49 -5.69
N PHE A 141 -19.00 -11.18 -6.74
CA PHE A 141 -18.81 -12.61 -6.75
C PHE A 141 -17.36 -12.91 -6.30
N PRO A 142 -17.17 -13.61 -5.16
CA PRO A 142 -15.84 -13.92 -4.68
C PRO A 142 -15.22 -15.06 -5.50
N ILE A 143 -13.95 -14.91 -5.88
CA ILE A 143 -13.11 -16.00 -6.36
C ILE A 143 -12.03 -16.26 -5.31
N MET A 144 -11.92 -17.52 -4.90
CA MET A 144 -10.93 -17.97 -3.93
C MET A 144 -9.82 -18.73 -4.66
N LEU A 145 -8.58 -18.32 -4.40
CA LEU A 145 -7.37 -18.98 -4.85
C LEU A 145 -6.58 -19.44 -3.61
N ASN A 146 -6.12 -20.68 -3.65
CA ASN A 146 -5.24 -21.24 -2.62
C ASN A 146 -4.18 -22.14 -3.26
N ILE A 147 -3.47 -22.93 -2.44
CA ILE A 147 -2.43 -23.84 -2.90
C ILE A 147 -2.86 -24.78 -4.04
N ASN A 148 -4.12 -25.20 -4.09
CA ASN A 148 -4.65 -26.08 -5.14
C ASN A 148 -4.72 -25.40 -6.51
N ASN A 149 -4.65 -24.07 -6.54
CA ASN A 149 -4.63 -23.27 -7.75
C ASN A 149 -3.21 -22.98 -8.25
N ARG A 150 -2.17 -23.42 -7.54
CA ARG A 150 -0.79 -23.08 -7.88
C ARG A 150 -0.37 -23.71 -9.21
N VAL A 151 0.19 -22.89 -10.11
CA VAL A 151 0.76 -23.34 -11.39
C VAL A 151 2.27 -23.12 -11.49
N SER A 152 2.81 -22.17 -10.73
CA SER A 152 4.25 -21.97 -10.59
C SER A 152 4.57 -21.37 -9.21
N GLN A 153 5.84 -21.12 -8.91
CA GLN A 153 6.23 -20.55 -7.61
C GLN A 153 5.54 -19.21 -7.30
N HIS A 154 5.21 -18.43 -8.32
CA HIS A 154 4.64 -17.09 -8.16
C HIS A 154 3.24 -16.95 -8.76
N GLN A 155 2.65 -18.02 -9.30
CA GLN A 155 1.40 -17.95 -10.07
C GLN A 155 0.35 -18.95 -9.61
N TYR A 156 -0.90 -18.46 -9.63
CA TYR A 156 -2.10 -19.18 -9.26
C TYR A 156 -3.16 -19.00 -10.34
N ARG A 157 -3.80 -20.10 -10.75
CA ARG A 157 -4.78 -20.13 -11.84
C ARG A 157 -6.16 -20.49 -11.32
N TYR A 158 -7.14 -19.66 -11.66
CA TYR A 158 -8.55 -20.01 -11.59
C TYR A 158 -9.05 -20.35 -12.99
N THR A 159 -9.73 -21.48 -13.15
CA THR A 159 -10.31 -21.90 -14.43
C THR A 159 -11.83 -21.81 -14.36
N PHE A 160 -12.42 -21.05 -15.27
CA PHE A 160 -13.86 -20.98 -15.47
C PHE A 160 -14.36 -22.24 -16.17
N SER A 161 -15.58 -22.68 -15.87
CA SER A 161 -16.22 -23.85 -16.52
C SER A 161 -16.51 -23.64 -18.00
N ARG A 162 -16.55 -22.38 -18.45
CA ARG A 162 -16.74 -21.95 -19.83
C ARG A 162 -16.01 -20.63 -20.06
N PRO A 163 -15.70 -20.26 -21.31
CA PRO A 163 -15.21 -18.93 -21.62
C PRO A 163 -16.17 -17.85 -21.11
N VAL A 164 -15.64 -16.85 -20.40
CA VAL A 164 -16.37 -15.70 -19.88
C VAL A 164 -15.82 -14.44 -20.55
N ASP A 165 -16.73 -13.59 -21.03
CA ASP A 165 -16.38 -12.24 -21.47
C ASP A 165 -16.19 -11.35 -20.23
N LEU A 166 -14.94 -11.05 -19.92
CA LEU A 166 -14.56 -10.23 -18.77
C LEU A 166 -14.64 -8.73 -19.07
N SER A 167 -14.89 -8.32 -20.33
CA SER A 167 -14.97 -6.90 -20.68
C SER A 167 -16.09 -6.15 -19.97
N LYS A 168 -17.11 -6.86 -19.46
CA LYS A 168 -18.23 -6.32 -18.68
C LYS A 168 -18.00 -6.28 -17.18
N PHE A 169 -16.82 -6.70 -16.73
CA PHE A 169 -16.53 -6.88 -15.31
C PHE A 169 -15.37 -6.00 -14.82
N GLU A 170 -15.38 -5.76 -13.52
CA GLU A 170 -14.32 -5.13 -12.75
C GLU A 170 -13.87 -6.13 -11.68
N ILE A 171 -12.57 -6.14 -11.37
CA ILE A 171 -12.00 -6.98 -10.32
C ILE A 171 -11.29 -6.14 -9.27
N GLY A 172 -11.49 -6.50 -8.01
CA GLY A 172 -10.80 -5.92 -6.88
C GLY A 172 -10.14 -6.99 -6.03
N LEU A 173 -9.08 -6.62 -5.33
CA LEU A 173 -8.48 -7.48 -4.32
C LEU A 173 -9.29 -7.38 -3.01
N GLY A 174 -9.95 -8.46 -2.63
CA GLY A 174 -10.77 -8.51 -1.41
C GLY A 174 -9.94 -8.80 -0.16
N SER A 175 -9.08 -9.81 -0.22
CA SER A 175 -8.09 -10.08 0.84
C SER A 175 -6.97 -10.99 0.36
N ILE A 176 -5.77 -10.84 0.94
CA ILE A 176 -4.69 -11.83 0.83
C ILE A 176 -4.25 -12.24 2.23
N SER A 177 -3.96 -13.53 2.37
CA SER A 177 -3.27 -14.12 3.51
C SER A 177 -2.14 -14.99 2.96
N MET A 178 -0.88 -14.60 3.15
CA MET A 178 0.29 -15.36 2.71
C MET A 178 1.47 -15.12 3.64
N TYR A 179 2.40 -16.07 3.76
CA TYR A 179 3.63 -15.86 4.52
C TYR A 179 4.70 -15.15 3.68
N TYR A 180 5.40 -14.20 4.28
CA TYR A 180 6.65 -13.68 3.71
C TYR A 180 7.70 -14.80 3.76
N SER A 181 7.91 -15.48 2.64
CA SER A 181 8.70 -16.73 2.56
C SER A 181 9.77 -16.74 1.48
N TRP A 182 10.06 -15.60 0.85
CA TRP A 182 11.20 -15.44 -0.04
C TRP A 182 12.43 -14.96 0.73
N MET A 183 13.61 -15.35 0.26
CA MET A 183 14.90 -15.08 0.90
C MET A 183 15.51 -13.79 0.34
N ALA A 184 16.21 -13.04 1.19
CA ALA A 184 16.86 -11.79 0.81
C ALA A 184 18.21 -12.03 0.09
N ILE A 185 19.05 -12.89 0.68
CA ILE A 185 20.38 -13.27 0.18
C ILE A 185 20.28 -14.66 -0.43
N THR A 186 20.63 -14.81 -1.71
CA THR A 186 20.59 -16.11 -2.41
C THR A 186 21.69 -16.25 -3.45
N ALA A 187 22.09 -17.50 -3.72
CA ALA A 187 23.00 -17.82 -4.82
C ALA A 187 22.39 -17.48 -6.19
N GLU A 188 21.07 -17.61 -6.36
CA GLU A 188 20.36 -17.29 -7.61
C GLU A 188 20.46 -15.79 -7.96
N ARG A 189 20.39 -14.91 -6.95
CA ARG A 189 20.57 -13.46 -7.16
C ARG A 189 22.03 -13.05 -7.33
N GLY A 190 22.97 -13.93 -6.97
CA GLY A 190 24.39 -13.61 -6.99
C GLY A 190 24.81 -12.62 -5.89
N ASN A 191 23.96 -12.33 -4.92
CA ASN A 191 24.24 -11.38 -3.82
C ASN A 191 24.81 -12.04 -2.56
N ASN A 192 25.29 -13.27 -2.65
CA ASN A 192 25.71 -14.07 -1.50
C ASN A 192 27.22 -14.24 -1.36
N LYS A 193 28.04 -13.46 -2.09
CA LYS A 193 29.51 -13.63 -2.09
C LYS A 193 30.25 -12.31 -1.94
N PHE A 194 31.35 -12.37 -1.21
CA PHE A 194 32.35 -11.31 -1.11
C PHE A 194 33.70 -11.90 -0.73
N ARG A 195 34.74 -11.06 -0.65
CA ARG A 195 36.09 -11.50 -0.30
C ARG A 195 36.62 -10.78 0.92
N ILE A 196 37.52 -11.44 1.64
CA ILE A 196 38.34 -10.82 2.69
C ILE A 196 39.81 -11.07 2.36
N ILE A 197 40.59 -10.00 2.31
CA ILE A 197 42.05 -10.05 2.22
C ILE A 197 42.59 -9.97 3.64
N TRP A 198 43.17 -11.07 4.11
CA TRP A 198 43.68 -11.20 5.48
C TRP A 198 45.20 -11.05 5.50
N PRO A 199 45.78 -10.18 6.34
CA PRO A 199 47.22 -10.06 6.47
C PRO A 199 47.82 -11.23 7.26
N THR A 200 48.93 -11.78 6.81
CA THR A 200 49.63 -12.90 7.47
C THR A 200 51.13 -12.77 7.30
N GLY A 201 51.88 -12.66 8.41
CA GLY A 201 53.31 -12.37 8.37
C GLY A 201 53.62 -11.09 7.59
N THR A 202 54.35 -11.22 6.47
CA THR A 202 54.69 -10.12 5.55
C THR A 202 53.82 -10.09 4.28
N THR A 203 52.85 -11.00 4.14
CA THR A 203 52.01 -11.15 2.95
C THR A 203 50.51 -11.10 3.31
N THR A 204 49.65 -11.43 2.34
CA THR A 204 48.20 -11.51 2.52
C THR A 204 47.66 -12.82 1.96
N GLN A 205 46.58 -13.32 2.55
CA GLN A 205 45.79 -14.44 2.04
C GLN A 205 44.37 -13.96 1.75
N THR A 206 43.83 -14.29 0.57
CA THR A 206 42.47 -13.91 0.19
C THR A 206 41.50 -15.07 0.38
N PHE A 207 40.41 -14.80 1.10
CA PHE A 207 39.31 -15.72 1.32
C PHE A 207 38.08 -15.27 0.53
N THR A 208 37.38 -16.22 -0.09
CA THR A 208 36.05 -15.98 -0.65
C THR A 208 35.01 -16.50 0.33
N ILE A 209 34.12 -15.62 0.77
CA ILE A 209 33.03 -15.96 1.68
C ILE A 209 31.76 -16.12 0.85
N THR A 210 31.05 -17.22 1.07
CA THR A 210 29.72 -17.46 0.53
C THR A 210 28.75 -17.51 1.70
N ILE A 211 27.75 -16.63 1.71
CA ILE A 211 26.66 -16.63 2.68
C ILE A 211 25.61 -17.64 2.19
N PRO A 212 25.07 -18.52 3.06
CA PRO A 212 23.97 -19.39 2.68
C PRO A 212 22.73 -18.63 2.24
N ASP A 213 21.83 -19.30 1.53
CA ASP A 213 20.56 -18.70 1.13
C ASP A 213 19.68 -18.49 2.36
N GLY A 214 19.12 -17.29 2.51
CA GLY A 214 18.32 -16.97 3.67
C GLY A 214 17.93 -15.49 3.78
N THR A 215 17.26 -15.19 4.88
CA THR A 215 16.99 -13.82 5.30
C THR A 215 17.83 -13.50 6.51
N TYR A 216 18.46 -12.33 6.48
CA TYR A 216 19.48 -11.94 7.42
C TYR A 216 19.22 -10.51 7.86
N GLU A 217 19.37 -10.24 9.14
CA GLU A 217 19.63 -8.89 9.64
C GLU A 217 21.15 -8.63 9.63
N MET A 218 21.56 -7.36 9.79
CA MET A 218 23.00 -7.05 9.92
C MET A 218 23.65 -7.77 11.11
N LYS A 219 22.88 -8.01 12.18
CA LYS A 219 23.34 -8.80 13.32
C LYS A 219 23.65 -10.24 12.92
N ASP A 220 22.83 -10.85 12.06
CA ASP A 220 23.04 -12.21 11.59
C ASP A 220 24.25 -12.30 10.67
N LEU A 221 24.46 -11.31 9.80
CA LEU A 221 25.69 -11.22 9.00
C LEU A 221 26.93 -11.11 9.88
N ASN A 222 26.87 -10.34 10.96
CA ASN A 222 27.96 -10.24 11.92
C ASN A 222 28.20 -11.57 12.65
N ASN A 223 27.15 -12.24 13.10
CA ASN A 223 27.26 -13.56 13.72
C ASN A 223 27.85 -14.59 12.74
N TYR A 224 27.46 -14.53 11.47
CA TYR A 224 28.01 -15.37 10.42
C TYR A 224 29.50 -15.10 10.18
N LEU A 225 29.91 -13.83 10.12
CA LEU A 225 31.32 -13.44 10.03
C LEU A 225 32.13 -13.98 11.22
N GLN A 226 31.59 -13.90 12.44
CA GLN A 226 32.24 -14.44 13.63
C GLN A 226 32.37 -15.96 13.59
N TRP A 227 31.30 -16.67 13.20
CA TRP A 227 31.34 -18.11 12.98
C TRP A 227 32.37 -18.49 11.91
N TRP A 228 32.40 -17.76 10.79
CA TRP A 228 33.38 -17.96 9.73
C TRP A 228 34.82 -17.74 10.23
N SER A 229 35.07 -16.71 11.04
CA SER A 229 36.37 -16.49 11.67
C SER A 229 36.77 -17.63 12.59
N ILE A 230 35.83 -18.22 13.34
CA ILE A 230 36.11 -19.41 14.17
C ILE A 230 36.51 -20.59 13.29
N GLN A 231 35.75 -20.88 12.23
CA GLN A 231 36.04 -22.00 11.33
C GLN A 231 37.41 -21.89 10.65
N ASN A 232 37.93 -20.67 10.48
CA ASN A 232 39.22 -20.41 9.85
C ASN A 232 40.34 -20.09 10.86
N ASN A 233 40.12 -20.23 12.17
CA ASN A 233 41.08 -19.87 13.23
C ASN A 233 41.56 -18.40 13.18
N LEU A 234 40.71 -17.49 12.70
CA LEU A 234 40.99 -16.05 12.50
C LEU A 234 40.43 -15.19 13.64
N TYR A 235 40.64 -15.62 14.88
CA TYR A 235 40.15 -14.95 16.10
C TYR A 235 41.14 -15.17 17.25
N LEU A 236 40.99 -14.39 18.32
CA LEU A 236 41.68 -14.63 19.59
C LEU A 236 40.70 -15.01 20.68
N THR A 237 41.17 -15.72 21.70
CA THR A 237 40.38 -16.04 22.90
C THR A 237 40.97 -15.31 24.10
N ASN A 238 40.11 -14.65 24.86
CA ASN A 238 40.50 -14.02 26.11
C ASN A 238 40.93 -15.09 27.11
N SER A 239 42.15 -14.98 27.64
CA SER A 239 42.74 -16.01 28.51
C SER A 239 42.06 -16.14 29.88
N THR A 240 41.23 -15.16 30.28
CA THR A 240 40.51 -15.16 31.56
C THR A 240 39.02 -15.45 31.40
N THR A 241 38.36 -14.83 30.42
CA THR A 241 36.90 -14.93 30.25
C THR A 241 36.47 -15.99 29.24
N GLY A 242 37.38 -16.47 28.39
CA GLY A 242 37.06 -17.36 27.27
C GLY A 242 36.30 -16.68 26.12
N ALA A 243 36.06 -15.36 26.19
CA ALA A 243 35.39 -14.63 25.12
C ALA A 243 36.26 -14.48 23.88
N ASN A 244 35.65 -14.60 22.69
CA ASN A 244 36.35 -14.43 21.43
C ASN A 244 36.47 -12.96 21.02
N TYR A 245 37.63 -12.61 20.47
CA TYR A 245 37.95 -11.33 19.86
C TYR A 245 38.07 -11.49 18.35
N TYR A 246 37.33 -10.67 17.61
CA TYR A 246 37.26 -10.71 16.15
C TYR A 246 37.88 -9.46 15.54
N PHE A 247 38.56 -9.64 14.40
CA PHE A 247 39.25 -8.54 13.72
C PHE A 247 38.43 -7.87 12.62
N ILE A 248 37.26 -8.41 12.30
CA ILE A 248 36.29 -7.80 11.40
C ILE A 248 34.90 -7.93 12.01
N SER A 249 34.12 -6.87 11.93
CA SER A 249 32.72 -6.84 12.36
C SER A 249 31.89 -5.93 11.47
N VAL A 250 30.60 -6.22 11.38
CA VAL A 250 29.61 -5.40 10.68
C VAL A 250 28.45 -5.06 11.61
N ALA A 251 27.93 -3.85 11.51
CA ALA A 251 26.77 -3.42 12.29
C ALA A 251 25.91 -2.44 11.49
N ALA A 252 24.60 -2.44 11.73
CA ALA A 252 23.74 -1.37 11.27
C ALA A 252 23.99 -0.10 12.11
N ASN A 253 23.99 1.06 11.45
CA ASN A 253 24.02 2.38 12.06
C ASN A 253 22.70 3.12 11.74
N PRO A 254 21.68 3.01 12.61
CA PRO A 254 20.38 3.61 12.36
C PRO A 254 20.40 5.14 12.27
N SER A 255 21.35 5.80 12.94
CA SER A 255 21.47 7.26 12.96
C SER A 255 21.84 7.84 11.60
N SER A 256 22.63 7.10 10.82
CA SER A 256 23.05 7.50 9.48
C SER A 256 22.33 6.74 8.36
N TYR A 257 21.42 5.81 8.71
CA TYR A 257 20.82 4.87 7.76
C TYR A 257 21.87 4.07 6.96
N ASP A 258 22.94 3.68 7.65
CA ASP A 258 24.13 3.09 7.03
C ASP A 258 24.48 1.73 7.64
N VAL A 259 25.36 1.00 6.97
CA VAL A 259 26.06 -0.16 7.52
C VAL A 259 27.51 0.22 7.78
N GLN A 260 28.03 -0.15 8.95
CA GLN A 260 29.41 0.11 9.33
C GLN A 260 30.20 -1.20 9.38
N PHE A 261 31.31 -1.25 8.65
CA PHE A 261 32.35 -2.25 8.87
C PHE A 261 33.44 -1.68 9.76
N THR A 262 33.94 -2.49 10.68
CA THR A 262 35.09 -2.17 11.52
C THR A 262 36.12 -3.28 11.42
N MET A 263 37.37 -2.90 11.17
CA MET A 263 38.51 -3.79 10.98
C MET A 263 39.59 -3.41 11.99
N GLN A 264 40.02 -4.39 12.77
CA GLN A 264 41.08 -4.25 13.77
C GLN A 264 42.40 -4.80 13.22
N PRO A 265 43.54 -4.17 13.54
CA PRO A 265 44.88 -4.72 13.30
C PRO A 265 45.01 -6.20 13.69
N TYR A 266 45.37 -7.07 12.76
CA TYR A 266 45.64 -8.50 13.03
C TYR A 266 47.03 -8.67 13.64
N LYS A 267 47.09 -8.52 14.96
CA LYS A 267 48.30 -8.61 15.79
C LYS A 267 47.99 -9.24 17.14
N ALA A 268 49.03 -9.61 17.87
CA ALA A 268 48.89 -10.07 19.24
C ALA A 268 48.24 -8.99 20.12
N VAL A 269 47.28 -9.40 20.96
CA VAL A 269 46.58 -8.52 21.91
C VAL A 269 46.84 -9.03 23.32
N SER A 270 47.22 -8.13 24.23
CA SER A 270 47.51 -8.49 25.63
C SER A 270 46.28 -9.12 26.29
N GLY A 271 46.47 -10.26 26.97
CA GLY A 271 45.40 -11.02 27.61
C GLY A 271 44.59 -11.92 26.68
N TYR A 272 45.01 -12.06 25.41
CA TYR A 272 44.38 -12.93 24.43
C TYR A 272 45.38 -13.90 23.81
N THR A 273 44.91 -15.11 23.51
CA THR A 273 45.67 -16.16 22.83
C THR A 273 45.08 -16.44 21.46
N ALA A 274 45.93 -16.59 20.44
CA ALA A 274 45.48 -16.98 19.11
C ALA A 274 44.93 -18.42 19.11
N ALA A 275 43.95 -18.67 18.23
CA ALA A 275 43.43 -20.01 18.02
C ALA A 275 44.52 -20.97 17.50
N ALA A 276 44.40 -22.26 17.82
CA ALA A 276 45.31 -23.27 17.28
C ALA A 276 45.19 -23.32 15.75
N GLY A 277 46.31 -23.24 15.04
CA GLY A 277 46.33 -23.18 13.58
C GLY A 277 45.98 -21.80 12.99
N ALA A 278 45.96 -20.74 13.80
CA ALA A 278 45.82 -19.37 13.32
C ALA A 278 46.97 -19.01 12.36
N LEU A 279 46.67 -18.15 11.38
CA LEU A 279 47.67 -17.56 10.51
C LEU A 279 48.69 -16.75 11.32
N ALA A 280 49.92 -16.67 10.83
CA ALA A 280 50.95 -15.85 11.46
C ALA A 280 50.50 -14.40 11.55
N PHE A 281 50.65 -13.77 12.72
CA PHE A 281 50.31 -12.36 12.89
C PHE A 281 51.06 -11.48 11.87
N SER A 282 50.41 -10.40 11.46
CA SER A 282 51.04 -9.41 10.59
C SER A 282 52.22 -8.78 11.34
N THR A 283 53.41 -8.75 10.71
CA THR A 283 54.60 -8.12 11.31
C THR A 283 54.41 -6.62 11.52
N SER A 284 53.67 -5.97 10.62
CA SER A 284 53.29 -4.55 10.72
C SER A 284 51.96 -4.32 11.44
N GLY A 285 51.26 -5.38 11.84
CA GLY A 285 49.95 -5.29 12.47
C GLY A 285 48.88 -4.69 11.56
N TYR A 286 48.78 -5.12 10.31
CA TYR A 286 47.77 -4.58 9.40
C TYR A 286 46.35 -5.10 9.67
N THR A 287 45.34 -4.31 9.32
CA THR A 287 43.93 -4.69 9.33
C THR A 287 43.60 -5.67 8.20
N PRO A 288 42.62 -6.57 8.38
CA PRO A 288 41.98 -7.23 7.25
C PRO A 288 41.29 -6.20 6.35
N GLN A 289 41.08 -6.54 5.09
CA GLN A 289 40.34 -5.74 4.13
C GLN A 289 39.14 -6.53 3.61
N ILE A 290 37.96 -5.93 3.61
CA ILE A 290 36.82 -6.46 2.86
C ILE A 290 36.95 -6.04 1.40
N GLN A 291 36.70 -6.96 0.48
CA GLN A 291 36.69 -6.69 -0.95
C GLN A 291 35.31 -7.02 -1.52
N ILE A 292 34.63 -5.97 -1.97
CA ILE A 292 33.36 -6.01 -2.69
C ILE A 292 33.71 -6.18 -4.17
N VAL A 293 33.37 -7.35 -4.72
CA VAL A 293 33.74 -7.73 -6.10
C VAL A 293 32.62 -7.51 -7.10
N ASP A 294 31.41 -7.28 -6.63
CA ASP A 294 30.21 -7.13 -7.44
C ASP A 294 29.67 -5.69 -7.41
N SER A 295 28.75 -5.41 -8.33
CA SER A 295 28.04 -4.13 -8.41
C SER A 295 26.64 -4.37 -8.98
N GLY A 296 25.72 -3.44 -8.71
CA GLY A 296 24.33 -3.53 -9.14
C GLY A 296 23.34 -3.40 -7.98
N THR A 297 22.07 -3.62 -8.27
CA THR A 297 20.97 -3.49 -7.31
C THR A 297 20.58 -4.80 -6.64
N ASN A 298 21.11 -5.91 -7.14
CA ASN A 298 20.93 -7.28 -6.64
C ASN A 298 22.28 -7.90 -6.26
N SER A 299 23.28 -7.10 -5.89
CA SER A 299 24.62 -7.56 -5.52
C SER A 299 24.79 -7.54 -4.00
N PHE A 300 25.82 -8.21 -3.51
CA PHE A 300 26.23 -8.06 -2.11
C PHE A 300 26.57 -6.59 -1.81
N SER A 301 27.16 -5.88 -2.77
CA SER A 301 27.39 -4.43 -2.71
C SER A 301 26.13 -3.63 -2.32
N SER A 302 24.94 -3.98 -2.83
CA SER A 302 23.70 -3.28 -2.48
C SER A 302 23.14 -3.71 -1.13
N ILE A 303 23.36 -4.96 -0.70
CA ILE A 303 22.95 -5.42 0.65
C ILE A 303 23.66 -4.61 1.73
N VAL A 304 24.98 -4.49 1.62
CA VAL A 304 25.80 -3.85 2.66
C VAL A 304 26.08 -2.37 2.39
N GLY A 305 25.61 -1.84 1.26
CA GLY A 305 25.75 -0.43 0.91
C GLY A 305 27.19 0.00 0.62
N LEU A 306 28.09 -0.90 0.22
CA LEU A 306 29.46 -0.54 -0.16
C LEU A 306 29.62 -0.69 -1.67
N SER A 307 30.18 0.32 -2.32
CA SER A 307 30.53 0.26 -3.74
C SER A 307 31.63 -0.77 -4.02
N GLN A 308 31.80 -1.14 -5.29
CA GLN A 308 32.81 -2.12 -5.67
C GLN A 308 34.20 -1.59 -5.33
N GLY A 309 34.96 -2.33 -4.54
CA GLY A 309 36.24 -1.85 -4.04
C GLY A 309 36.81 -2.69 -2.90
N THR A 310 37.97 -2.26 -2.41
CA THR A 310 38.63 -2.84 -1.24
C THR A 310 38.60 -1.82 -0.12
N TYR A 311 38.17 -2.24 1.07
CA TYR A 311 38.05 -1.39 2.25
C TYR A 311 38.82 -2.02 3.42
N PRO A 312 39.78 -1.32 4.05
CA PRO A 312 40.34 -0.06 3.59
C PRO A 312 41.02 -0.18 2.21
N PRO A 313 41.14 0.90 1.42
CA PRO A 313 41.78 0.85 0.08
C PRO A 313 43.26 0.45 0.12
N ALA A 314 43.94 0.73 1.23
CA ALA A 314 45.29 0.28 1.53
C ALA A 314 45.33 -0.29 2.95
N GLN A 315 46.21 -1.26 3.21
CA GLN A 315 46.37 -1.84 4.54
C GLN A 315 46.68 -0.77 5.59
N GLN A 316 45.95 -0.81 6.72
CA GLN A 316 46.11 0.14 7.83
C GLN A 316 46.71 -0.58 9.03
N ALA A 317 47.61 0.06 9.78
CA ALA A 317 48.16 -0.49 11.04
C ALA A 317 47.32 -0.12 12.28
N THR A 318 46.25 0.66 12.07
CA THR A 318 45.32 1.16 13.08
C THR A 318 43.91 0.69 12.77
N LEU A 319 43.00 0.83 13.75
CA LEU A 319 41.59 0.53 13.56
C LEU A 319 41.05 1.32 12.37
N TYR A 320 40.40 0.61 11.45
CA TYR A 320 39.71 1.21 10.32
C TYR A 320 38.22 0.95 10.43
N SER A 321 37.41 1.99 10.26
CA SER A 321 35.96 1.86 10.14
C SER A 321 35.50 2.60 8.90
N VAL A 322 34.54 2.01 8.21
CA VAL A 322 33.92 2.59 7.01
C VAL A 322 32.41 2.47 7.10
N LEU A 323 31.72 3.55 6.76
CA LEU A 323 30.27 3.56 6.55
C LEU A 323 29.99 3.23 5.09
N SER A 324 28.82 2.66 4.83
CA SER A 324 28.27 2.51 3.48
C SER A 324 28.33 3.82 2.70
N ASP A 325 28.69 3.73 1.42
CA ASP A 325 28.68 4.83 0.45
C ASP A 325 27.49 4.73 -0.53
N LEU A 326 26.73 3.65 -0.44
CA LEU A 326 25.45 3.39 -1.11
C LEU A 326 24.38 3.11 -0.06
N VAL A 327 23.12 3.33 -0.42
CA VAL A 327 22.00 3.01 0.48
C VAL A 327 21.90 1.49 0.67
N PRO A 328 22.09 0.95 1.89
CA PRO A 328 22.03 -0.48 2.14
C PRO A 328 20.60 -1.02 1.97
N GLN A 329 20.46 -2.14 1.27
CA GLN A 329 19.20 -2.84 0.99
C GLN A 329 19.29 -4.29 1.46
N ILE A 330 19.21 -4.47 2.79
CA ILE A 330 19.29 -5.79 3.43
C ILE A 330 18.23 -6.73 2.87
N ASP A 331 17.01 -6.21 2.70
CA ASP A 331 15.94 -6.91 2.02
C ASP A 331 15.69 -6.23 0.66
N PRO A 332 16.01 -6.91 -0.46
CA PRO A 332 15.81 -6.35 -1.78
C PRO A 332 14.33 -6.32 -2.20
N VAL A 333 13.41 -7.02 -1.51
CA VAL A 333 11.97 -7.00 -1.82
C VAL A 333 11.24 -6.06 -0.87
N SER A 334 11.15 -4.79 -1.28
CA SER A 334 10.49 -3.75 -0.46
C SER A 334 8.96 -3.80 -0.55
N SER A 335 8.43 -4.29 -1.67
CA SER A 335 7.00 -4.41 -1.91
C SER A 335 6.68 -5.63 -2.77
N VAL A 336 5.48 -6.15 -2.58
CA VAL A 336 4.92 -7.23 -3.39
C VAL A 336 3.87 -6.63 -4.31
N ILE A 337 4.01 -6.89 -5.59
CA ILE A 337 3.07 -6.48 -6.64
C ILE A 337 2.21 -7.68 -7.01
N VAL A 338 0.89 -7.49 -6.99
CA VAL A 338 -0.11 -8.48 -7.40
C VAL A 338 -0.51 -8.19 -8.84
N GLY A 339 -0.19 -9.13 -9.73
CA GLY A 339 -0.59 -9.12 -11.13
C GLY A 339 -1.82 -9.97 -11.42
N VAL A 340 -2.66 -9.55 -12.36
CA VAL A 340 -3.80 -10.32 -12.91
C VAL A 340 -3.81 -10.21 -14.44
N SER A 341 -3.91 -11.35 -15.14
CA SER A 341 -3.75 -11.47 -16.60
C SER A 341 -4.72 -10.63 -17.45
N ASN A 342 -5.95 -10.43 -16.99
CA ASN A 342 -7.06 -9.86 -17.78
C ASN A 342 -7.44 -8.43 -17.39
N LEU A 343 -6.51 -7.70 -16.78
CA LEU A 343 -6.73 -6.30 -16.44
C LEU A 343 -6.64 -5.39 -17.66
N GLN A 344 -7.41 -4.32 -17.61
CA GLN A 344 -7.40 -3.25 -18.58
C GLN A 344 -6.85 -1.99 -17.92
N ASN A 345 -5.63 -1.60 -18.30
CA ASN A 345 -5.07 -0.31 -17.93
C ASN A 345 -4.67 0.45 -19.21
N PRO A 346 -5.43 1.48 -19.62
CA PRO A 346 -5.11 2.23 -20.84
C PRO A 346 -3.93 3.21 -20.66
N LEU A 347 -3.46 3.42 -19.43
CA LEU A 347 -2.43 4.42 -19.11
C LEU A 347 -1.05 3.80 -18.86
N ALA A 348 -0.99 2.52 -18.52
CA ALA A 348 0.26 1.84 -18.20
C ALA A 348 0.62 0.81 -19.27
N SER A 349 1.90 0.74 -19.63
CA SER A 349 2.45 -0.33 -20.48
C SER A 349 2.36 -1.70 -19.81
N ASN A 350 2.43 -1.75 -18.48
CA ASN A 350 2.12 -2.93 -17.69
C ASN A 350 0.64 -2.93 -17.30
N ASN A 351 -0.17 -3.64 -18.09
CA ASN A 351 -1.61 -3.66 -17.92
C ASN A 351 -2.11 -4.71 -16.91
N GLN A 352 -1.22 -5.35 -16.13
CA GLN A 352 -1.58 -6.47 -15.26
C GLN A 352 -1.54 -6.14 -13.77
N VAL A 353 -1.12 -4.95 -13.34
CA VAL A 353 -1.01 -4.64 -11.89
C VAL A 353 -2.38 -4.36 -11.27
N LEU A 354 -2.77 -5.17 -10.28
CA LEU A 354 -4.01 -5.01 -9.50
C LEU A 354 -3.79 -4.23 -8.21
N HIS A 355 -2.73 -4.59 -7.47
CA HIS A 355 -2.48 -4.08 -6.12
C HIS A 355 -1.01 -4.21 -5.75
N SER A 356 -0.55 -3.45 -4.76
CA SER A 356 0.75 -3.65 -4.14
C SER A 356 0.65 -3.51 -2.62
N PHE A 357 1.51 -4.22 -1.90
CA PHE A 357 1.58 -4.14 -0.44
C PHE A 357 3.02 -4.31 0.03
N THR A 358 3.31 -3.75 1.21
CA THR A 358 4.58 -3.93 1.91
C THR A 358 4.39 -4.93 3.06
N SER A 359 5.45 -5.60 3.47
CA SER A 359 5.42 -6.53 4.59
C SER A 359 6.80 -6.64 5.24
N GLY A 360 6.82 -6.89 6.55
CA GLY A 360 8.02 -7.35 7.25
C GLY A 360 8.20 -8.86 7.14
N PHE A 361 9.45 -9.30 7.03
CA PHE A 361 9.85 -10.70 6.90
C PHE A 361 9.27 -11.60 8.01
N GLY A 362 8.98 -12.86 7.68
CA GLY A 362 8.55 -13.92 8.62
C GLY A 362 7.13 -13.75 9.18
N GLY A 363 6.49 -12.61 8.95
CA GLY A 363 5.10 -12.36 9.34
C GLY A 363 4.08 -12.93 8.37
N LEU A 364 2.87 -13.13 8.89
CA LEU A 364 1.69 -13.32 8.03
C LEU A 364 1.37 -11.98 7.37
N ILE A 365 1.38 -11.97 6.04
CA ILE A 365 0.92 -10.86 5.25
C ILE A 365 -0.59 -10.95 5.14
N THR A 366 -1.29 -10.04 5.80
CA THR A 366 -2.72 -9.87 5.64
C THR A 366 -3.02 -8.53 4.99
N THR A 367 -3.43 -8.53 3.73
CA THR A 367 -3.98 -7.33 3.08
C THR A 367 -5.48 -7.42 3.10
N SER A 368 -6.06 -7.02 4.22
CA SER A 368 -7.46 -6.60 4.25
C SER A 368 -7.62 -5.73 5.48
N GLN A 369 -8.32 -4.62 5.31
CA GLN A 369 -8.89 -3.72 6.33
C GLN A 369 -8.28 -2.32 6.33
N GLY A 370 -9.08 -1.35 5.87
CA GLY A 370 -8.86 0.09 6.10
C GLY A 370 -9.05 0.99 4.88
N GLN A 371 -8.59 0.58 3.69
CA GLN A 371 -8.46 1.50 2.55
C GLN A 371 -9.57 1.44 1.48
N GLY A 372 -10.62 0.63 1.71
CA GLY A 372 -11.61 0.35 0.68
C GLY A 372 -11.05 -0.54 -0.44
N ILE A 373 -11.93 -1.11 -1.26
CA ILE A 373 -11.55 -2.01 -2.35
C ILE A 373 -11.50 -1.20 -3.64
N SER A 374 -10.30 -1.09 -4.23
CA SER A 374 -10.15 -0.55 -5.58
C SER A 374 -10.49 -1.63 -6.60
N TYR A 375 -11.36 -1.30 -7.55
CA TYR A 375 -11.74 -2.19 -8.64
C TYR A 375 -11.10 -1.69 -9.94
N CYS A 376 -10.43 -2.58 -10.65
CA CYS A 376 -9.86 -2.32 -11.96
C CYS A 376 -10.72 -2.97 -13.04
N PRO A 377 -10.95 -2.30 -14.18
CA PRO A 377 -11.69 -2.89 -15.28
C PRO A 377 -10.93 -4.07 -15.88
N MET A 378 -11.68 -5.06 -16.34
CA MET A 378 -11.13 -6.23 -17.03
C MET A 378 -11.40 -6.17 -18.53
N GLN A 379 -10.74 -7.06 -19.29
CA GLN A 379 -10.88 -7.19 -20.74
C GLN A 379 -10.70 -8.61 -21.26
N GLY A 380 -11.29 -8.86 -22.44
CA GLY A 380 -11.14 -10.08 -23.21
C GLY A 380 -12.08 -11.21 -22.77
N THR A 381 -12.20 -12.21 -23.64
CA THR A 381 -12.91 -13.46 -23.37
C THR A 381 -11.89 -14.54 -23.02
N THR A 382 -12.02 -15.15 -21.84
CA THR A 382 -11.07 -16.15 -21.35
C THR A 382 -11.77 -17.24 -20.56
N ASN A 383 -11.16 -18.42 -20.49
CA ASN A 383 -11.55 -19.50 -19.59
C ASN A 383 -10.67 -19.56 -18.33
N GLU A 384 -9.71 -18.64 -18.17
CA GLU A 384 -8.83 -18.62 -17.01
C GLU A 384 -8.49 -17.21 -16.52
N LEU A 385 -8.15 -17.14 -15.24
CA LEU A 385 -7.59 -15.97 -14.58
C LEU A 385 -6.29 -16.37 -13.90
N LEU A 386 -5.19 -15.72 -14.26
CA LEU A 386 -3.89 -15.90 -13.62
C LEU A 386 -3.63 -14.77 -12.64
N VAL A 387 -3.33 -15.13 -11.40
CA VAL A 387 -2.78 -14.22 -10.39
C VAL A 387 -1.29 -14.49 -10.27
N SER A 388 -0.48 -13.43 -10.37
CA SER A 388 0.97 -13.49 -10.29
C SER A 388 1.48 -12.59 -9.17
N PHE A 389 2.59 -12.97 -8.54
CA PHE A 389 3.26 -12.19 -7.50
C PHE A 389 4.66 -11.78 -7.95
N TYR A 390 4.95 -10.48 -7.87
CA TYR A 390 6.23 -9.90 -8.28
C TYR A 390 6.85 -9.06 -7.17
N ASP A 391 8.15 -8.83 -7.24
CA ASP A 391 8.84 -7.81 -6.44
C ASP A 391 8.63 -6.40 -7.01
N ASP A 392 9.24 -5.39 -6.38
CA ASP A 392 9.22 -3.99 -6.81
C ASP A 392 9.81 -3.74 -8.21
N ARG A 393 10.51 -4.74 -8.76
CA ARG A 393 11.17 -4.71 -10.07
C ARG A 393 10.43 -5.55 -11.11
N MET A 394 9.21 -6.00 -10.79
CA MET A 394 8.41 -6.89 -11.63
C MET A 394 9.06 -8.26 -11.90
N LEU A 395 10.01 -8.70 -11.07
CA LEU A 395 10.56 -10.04 -11.14
C LEU A 395 9.69 -11.01 -10.36
N PRO A 396 9.49 -12.26 -10.86
CA PRO A 396 8.71 -13.28 -10.16
C PRO A 396 9.19 -13.55 -8.73
N LEU A 397 8.28 -13.50 -7.75
CA LEU A 397 8.63 -13.83 -6.37
C LEU A 397 8.89 -15.32 -6.18
N LYS A 398 9.96 -15.63 -5.44
CA LYS A 398 10.34 -17.00 -5.08
C LYS A 398 9.64 -17.41 -3.78
N ILE A 399 8.33 -17.64 -3.87
CA ILE A 399 7.51 -18.03 -2.71
C ILE A 399 7.87 -19.47 -2.30
N THR A 400 8.59 -19.60 -1.17
CA THR A 400 8.98 -20.89 -0.59
C THR A 400 7.81 -21.59 0.10
N ASP A 401 6.98 -20.84 0.84
CA ASP A 401 5.77 -21.36 1.47
C ASP A 401 4.55 -21.13 0.58
N PRO A 402 4.02 -22.18 -0.09
CA PRO A 402 2.88 -22.05 -0.99
C PRO A 402 1.53 -21.90 -0.25
N ASN A 403 1.51 -21.92 1.08
CA ASN A 403 0.30 -21.71 1.85
C ASN A 403 -0.13 -20.25 1.75
N LEU A 404 -1.06 -20.00 0.83
CA LEU A 404 -1.71 -18.71 0.70
C LEU A 404 -3.19 -18.84 0.42
N CYS A 405 -3.90 -17.75 0.68
CA CYS A 405 -5.29 -17.56 0.39
C CYS A 405 -5.49 -16.17 -0.22
N VAL A 406 -5.97 -16.12 -1.45
CA VAL A 406 -6.29 -14.88 -2.17
C VAL A 406 -7.77 -14.88 -2.47
N ARG A 407 -8.46 -13.84 -2.02
CA ARG A 407 -9.86 -13.57 -2.33
C ARG A 407 -9.93 -12.39 -3.29
N LEU A 408 -10.35 -12.67 -4.51
CA LEU A 408 -10.69 -11.67 -5.51
C LEU A 408 -12.18 -11.41 -5.46
N LEU A 409 -12.59 -10.18 -5.75
CA LEU A 409 -13.99 -9.80 -5.88
C LEU A 409 -14.24 -9.32 -7.31
N ILE A 410 -15.14 -9.99 -8.02
CA ILE A 410 -15.55 -9.61 -9.37
C ILE A 410 -16.95 -9.02 -9.32
N ARG A 411 -17.19 -7.92 -10.06
CA ARG A 411 -18.52 -7.32 -10.19
C ARG A 411 -18.76 -6.79 -11.60
N PRO A 412 -20.02 -6.69 -12.06
CA PRO A 412 -20.34 -6.01 -13.32
C PRO A 412 -19.93 -4.54 -13.30
N LYS A 413 -19.52 -4.01 -14.46
CA LYS A 413 -19.23 -2.59 -14.68
C LYS A 413 -20.48 -1.74 -14.48
N LYS A 414 -20.31 -0.51 -13.98
CA LYS A 414 -21.43 0.43 -13.72
C LYS A 414 -22.33 0.66 -14.95
N SER A 415 -21.78 0.65 -16.17
CA SER A 415 -22.54 0.82 -17.41
C SER A 415 -23.42 -0.38 -17.75
N ASP A 416 -23.04 -1.58 -17.30
CA ASP A 416 -23.56 -2.84 -17.82
C ASP A 416 -24.56 -3.50 -16.87
N ILE A 417 -24.76 -2.93 -15.68
CA ILE A 417 -25.82 -3.32 -14.72
C ILE A 417 -27.23 -3.09 -15.33
N MET A 418 -27.32 -2.30 -16.39
CA MET A 418 -28.58 -1.98 -17.08
C MET A 418 -29.07 -3.09 -18.04
N ASP A 419 -28.23 -4.11 -18.29
CA ASP A 419 -28.49 -5.19 -19.26
C ASP A 419 -28.64 -6.59 -18.60
N PHE A 420 -28.64 -6.67 -17.27
CA PHE A 420 -28.77 -7.92 -16.51
C PHE A 420 -30.18 -8.18 -15.98
#